data_AF-A0A418NPN5-F1
#
_entry.id   AF-A0A418NPN5-F1
#
_cell.length_a   1.000
_cell.length_b   1.000
_cell.length_c   1.000
_cell.angle_alpha   90.00
_cell.angle_beta   90.00
_cell.angle_gamma   90.00
#
_symmetry.space_group_name_H-M   'P 1'
#
loop_
_entity.id
_entity.type
_entity.pdbx_description
1 polymer ?
#
loop_
_entity_poly.entity_id
_entity_poly.type
_entity_poly.pdbx_seq_one_letter_code
_entity_poly.pdbx_strand_id
1 'polypeptide(L)'
;MVKPREPRSAADYDSRSTAAVRSAIVEIGQVLGSYRGKYTIVGGSVPWLLLDQESMAHVGTQDLDLDLDPEALSDGEYSLLVDALLENGYQQSEALARFQLQREIDLQDGEKPVRVIIDFLMPRDAMVSNKGPKLIEGFAVQKADGADLGVAYQEIIEVAGPMPTGGTNRVRIAVCTIPAFLAMKGHALDGRKKEKDAYDVYYAIRNYSGGTMAIAEACRPLLDEASGIAGFKLIDAKFDTLESYGPTSVRNFVAETDVLDGRSADEWQQDAFGQVDAWLRALGLRD
;
A
#
# COMPACT_ATOMS: atom_id res chain seq x y z
N MET A 1 -26.54 -6.11 -4.31
CA MET A 1 -25.75 -4.88 -4.11
C MET A 1 -24.80 -4.74 -5.29
N VAL A 2 -24.73 -3.57 -5.91
CA VAL A 2 -23.78 -3.31 -7.01
C VAL A 2 -22.40 -3.18 -6.38
N LYS A 3 -21.42 -3.97 -6.82
CA LYS A 3 -20.03 -3.83 -6.39
C LYS A 3 -19.58 -2.40 -6.76
N PRO A 4 -19.01 -1.61 -5.84
CA PRO A 4 -18.52 -0.28 -6.18
C PRO A 4 -17.60 -0.37 -7.40
N ARG A 5 -17.69 0.63 -8.29
CA ARG A 5 -16.77 0.71 -9.43
C ARG A 5 -15.35 0.81 -8.88
N GLU A 6 -14.45 -0.05 -9.34
CA GLU A 6 -13.04 0.07 -9.00
C GLU A 6 -12.52 1.43 -9.49
N PRO A 7 -11.78 2.20 -8.66
CA PRO A 7 -11.20 3.47 -9.06
C PRO A 7 -10.29 3.31 -10.28
N ARG A 8 -10.43 4.21 -11.26
CA ARG A 8 -9.67 4.19 -12.51
C ARG A 8 -8.86 5.45 -12.73
N SER A 9 -9.29 6.59 -12.18
CA SER A 9 -8.53 7.84 -12.26
C SER A 9 -8.25 8.40 -10.86
N ALA A 10 -7.33 9.36 -10.78
CA ALA A 10 -7.03 10.03 -9.53
C ALA A 10 -8.24 10.79 -8.94
N ALA A 11 -9.20 11.22 -9.76
CA ALA A 11 -10.43 11.88 -9.31
C ALA A 11 -11.39 10.93 -8.55
N ASP A 12 -11.23 9.61 -8.72
CA ASP A 12 -11.99 8.63 -7.95
C ASP A 12 -11.50 8.51 -6.49
N TYR A 13 -10.36 9.13 -6.13
CA TYR A 13 -9.83 9.12 -4.78
C TYR A 13 -10.12 10.45 -4.09
N ASP A 14 -11.01 10.42 -3.11
CA ASP A 14 -11.40 11.59 -2.35
C ASP A 14 -10.69 11.68 -0.99
N SER A 15 -10.71 12.88 -0.41
CA SER A 15 -10.13 13.16 0.90
C SER A 15 -10.85 12.43 2.03
N ARG A 16 -12.15 12.11 1.88
CA ARG A 16 -12.95 11.39 2.89
C ARG A 16 -12.47 9.94 3.04
N SER A 17 -12.18 9.28 1.93
CA SER A 17 -11.63 7.93 1.89
C SER A 17 -10.28 7.87 2.58
N THR A 18 -9.39 8.81 2.27
CA THR A 18 -8.08 8.92 2.92
C THR A 18 -8.20 9.20 4.42
N ALA A 19 -9.12 10.08 4.83
CA ALA A 19 -9.38 10.36 6.24
C ALA A 19 -9.93 9.12 6.98
N ALA A 20 -10.80 8.35 6.33
CA ALA A 20 -11.35 7.12 6.88
C ALA A 20 -10.28 6.03 7.03
N VAL A 21 -9.43 5.84 6.02
CA VAL A 21 -8.28 4.92 6.09
C VAL A 21 -7.32 5.33 7.21
N ARG A 22 -7.03 6.63 7.37
CA ARG A 22 -6.20 7.13 8.49
C ARG A 22 -6.84 6.80 9.84
N SER A 23 -8.15 6.95 9.99
CA SER A 23 -8.86 6.59 11.23
C SER A 23 -8.79 5.08 11.51
N ALA A 24 -8.95 4.24 10.48
CA ALA A 24 -8.78 2.79 10.59
C ALA A 24 -7.35 2.39 10.98
N ILE A 25 -6.31 3.03 10.42
CA ILE A 25 -4.90 2.81 10.79
C ILE A 25 -4.68 3.11 12.29
N VAL A 26 -5.25 4.21 12.80
CA VAL A 26 -5.11 4.59 14.21
C VAL A 26 -5.83 3.60 15.12
N GLU A 27 -7.04 3.15 14.76
CA GLU A 27 -7.77 2.12 15.50
C GLU A 27 -7.01 0.78 15.49
N ILE A 28 -6.55 0.32 14.33
CA ILE A 28 -5.77 -0.92 14.20
C ILE A 28 -4.49 -0.85 15.03
N GLY A 29 -3.74 0.26 14.97
CA GLY A 29 -2.53 0.41 15.77
C GLY A 29 -2.78 0.39 17.29
N GLN A 30 -4.00 0.73 17.73
CA GLN A 30 -4.42 0.64 19.13
C GLN A 30 -4.85 -0.79 19.48
N VAL A 31 -5.72 -1.40 18.67
CA VAL A 31 -6.27 -2.75 18.87
C VAL A 31 -5.16 -3.79 18.81
N LEU A 32 -4.25 -3.65 17.84
CA LEU A 32 -3.15 -4.59 17.59
C LEU A 32 -1.83 -4.18 18.24
N GLY A 33 -1.86 -3.33 19.28
CA GLY A 33 -0.65 -2.80 19.92
C GLY A 33 0.33 -3.88 20.42
N SER A 34 -0.18 -5.05 20.83
CA SER A 34 0.63 -6.21 21.25
C SER A 34 1.23 -7.01 20.09
N TYR A 35 0.76 -6.80 18.86
CA TYR A 35 1.22 -7.45 17.63
C TYR A 35 2.16 -6.54 16.83
N ARG A 36 2.63 -5.43 17.40
CA ARG A 36 3.54 -4.50 16.71
C ARG A 36 4.77 -5.26 16.19
N GLY A 37 5.06 -5.08 14.90
CA GLY A 37 6.17 -5.74 14.21
C GLY A 37 5.84 -7.14 13.68
N LYS A 38 4.67 -7.70 14.01
CA LYS A 38 4.16 -8.97 13.46
C LYS A 38 3.26 -8.76 12.24
N TYR A 39 2.97 -7.51 11.92
CA TYR A 39 2.28 -7.10 10.71
C TYR A 39 2.82 -5.74 10.28
N THR A 40 2.70 -5.45 9.00
CA THR A 40 3.22 -4.23 8.39
C THR A 40 2.18 -3.65 7.43
N ILE A 41 1.99 -2.34 7.47
CA ILE A 41 1.18 -1.65 6.47
C ILE A 41 1.96 -1.65 5.14
N VAL A 42 1.30 -2.10 4.08
CA VAL A 42 1.82 -2.09 2.71
C VAL A 42 0.83 -1.42 1.76
N GLY A 43 1.11 -1.48 0.46
CA GLY A 43 0.18 -1.03 -0.57
C GLY A 43 -0.02 0.49 -0.62
N GLY A 44 -1.18 0.93 -1.10
CA GLY A 44 -1.42 2.33 -1.52
C GLY A 44 -1.37 3.37 -0.39
N SER A 45 -1.26 2.92 0.86
CA SER A 45 -1.13 3.82 2.02
C SER A 45 0.29 4.26 2.32
N VAL A 46 1.29 3.47 1.90
CA VAL A 46 2.71 3.70 2.21
C VAL A 46 3.21 5.07 1.72
N PRO A 47 2.95 5.52 0.47
CA PRO A 47 3.50 6.78 -0.01
C PRO A 47 3.08 7.99 0.82
N TRP A 48 1.82 8.09 1.23
CA TRP A 48 1.36 9.23 2.03
C TRP A 48 1.62 9.08 3.53
N LEU A 49 1.99 7.89 4.01
CA LEU A 49 2.48 7.73 5.37
C LEU A 49 3.93 8.17 5.51
N LEU A 50 4.74 7.99 4.47
CA LEU A 50 6.20 8.18 4.53
C LEU A 50 6.73 9.38 3.73
N LEU A 51 6.03 9.82 2.69
CA LEU A 51 6.52 10.81 1.72
C LEU A 51 5.59 12.02 1.55
N ASP A 52 4.56 12.18 2.38
CA ASP A 52 3.59 13.27 2.21
C ASP A 52 4.28 14.64 2.29
N GLN A 53 4.29 15.34 1.15
CA GLN A 53 4.94 16.64 0.98
C GLN A 53 3.89 17.66 0.49
N GLU A 54 3.93 18.86 1.07
CA GLU A 54 2.98 19.93 0.73
C GLU A 54 3.00 20.30 -0.77
N SER A 55 4.15 20.15 -1.44
CA SER A 55 4.30 20.48 -2.85
C SER A 55 3.58 19.51 -3.80
N MET A 56 3.31 18.28 -3.38
CA MET A 56 2.63 17.28 -4.20
C MET A 56 1.97 16.23 -3.32
N ALA A 57 0.74 16.50 -2.89
CA ALA A 57 -0.04 15.54 -2.12
C ALA A 57 -0.29 14.26 -2.93
N HIS A 58 -0.22 13.12 -2.26
CA HIS A 58 -0.60 11.84 -2.84
C HIS A 58 -2.13 11.79 -3.03
N VAL A 59 -2.62 11.10 -4.07
CA VAL A 59 -4.07 10.95 -4.33
C VAL A 59 -4.82 10.19 -3.23
N GLY A 60 -4.09 9.47 -2.38
CA GLY A 60 -4.64 8.70 -1.27
C GLY A 60 -4.99 7.27 -1.63
N THR A 61 -5.78 6.60 -0.78
CA THR A 61 -6.21 5.21 -0.96
C THR A 61 -7.57 4.99 -0.31
N GLN A 62 -8.30 3.96 -0.74
CA GLN A 62 -9.64 3.61 -0.23
C GLN A 62 -9.62 2.34 0.64
N ASP A 63 -8.57 1.55 0.50
CA ASP A 63 -8.29 0.28 1.15
C ASP A 63 -7.01 0.35 1.99
N LEU A 64 -6.89 -0.57 2.94
CA LEU A 64 -5.72 -0.75 3.78
C LEU A 64 -5.19 -2.17 3.61
N ASP A 65 -3.94 -2.30 3.20
CA ASP A 65 -3.27 -3.60 3.08
C ASP A 65 -2.41 -3.86 4.32
N LEU A 66 -2.65 -5.00 4.98
CA LEU A 66 -1.84 -5.50 6.09
C LEU A 66 -1.09 -6.75 5.65
N ASP A 67 0.22 -6.65 5.58
CA ASP A 67 1.09 -7.79 5.35
C ASP A 67 1.43 -8.46 6.68
N LEU A 68 1.13 -9.75 6.79
CA LEU A 68 1.27 -10.50 8.03
C LEU A 68 2.55 -11.31 8.04
N ASP A 69 3.31 -11.24 9.14
CA ASP A 69 4.47 -12.09 9.37
C ASP A 69 3.99 -13.51 9.76
N PRO A 70 4.12 -14.51 8.87
CA PRO A 70 3.60 -15.86 9.13
C PRO A 70 4.43 -16.61 10.19
N GLU A 71 5.68 -16.24 10.41
CA GLU A 71 6.54 -16.84 11.44
C GLU A 71 6.22 -16.24 12.80
N ALA A 72 6.13 -14.91 12.88
CA ALA A 72 5.83 -14.22 14.14
C ALA A 72 4.37 -14.39 14.60
N LEU A 73 3.43 -14.66 13.68
CA LEU A 73 2.01 -14.95 13.97
C LEU A 73 1.69 -16.46 14.00
N SER A 74 2.68 -17.28 14.30
CA SER A 74 2.52 -18.72 14.48
C SER A 74 1.73 -19.08 15.76
N ASP A 75 1.53 -20.37 16.02
CA ASP A 75 0.88 -20.89 17.23
C ASP A 75 -0.51 -20.31 17.56
N GLY A 76 -1.25 -19.89 16.53
CA GLY A 76 -2.62 -19.38 16.66
C GLY A 76 -2.74 -17.88 16.90
N GLU A 77 -1.62 -17.15 17.00
CA GLU A 77 -1.65 -15.69 17.15
C GLU A 77 -2.33 -14.99 15.98
N TYR A 78 -2.24 -15.55 14.76
CA TYR A 78 -3.02 -15.06 13.63
C TYR A 78 -4.53 -15.01 13.91
N SER A 79 -5.11 -16.06 14.52
CA SER A 79 -6.53 -16.08 14.86
C SER A 79 -6.83 -14.99 15.87
N LEU A 80 -6.02 -14.90 16.93
CA LEU A 80 -6.22 -13.91 17.99
C LEU A 80 -6.09 -12.47 17.48
N LEU A 81 -5.23 -12.21 16.50
CA LEU A 81 -5.10 -10.91 15.83
C LEU A 81 -6.41 -10.54 15.12
N VAL A 82 -6.96 -11.46 14.34
CA VAL A 82 -8.19 -11.21 13.58
C VAL A 82 -9.40 -11.15 14.51
N ASP A 83 -9.48 -12.02 15.53
CA ASP A 83 -10.53 -12.00 16.55
C ASP A 83 -10.53 -10.65 17.29
N ALA A 84 -9.36 -10.10 17.62
CA ALA A 84 -9.26 -8.77 18.23
C ALA A 84 -9.85 -7.67 17.34
N LEU A 85 -9.67 -7.75 16.01
CA LEU A 85 -10.32 -6.82 15.08
C LEU A 85 -11.84 -7.04 15.05
N LEU A 86 -12.31 -8.29 14.98
CA LEU A 86 -13.74 -8.60 14.97
C LEU A 86 -14.45 -8.09 16.23
N GLU A 87 -13.83 -8.26 17.40
CA GLU A 87 -14.32 -7.73 18.68
C GLU A 87 -14.37 -6.19 18.72
N ASN A 88 -13.62 -5.52 17.85
CA ASN A 88 -13.57 -4.05 17.74
C ASN A 88 -14.31 -3.51 16.50
N GLY A 89 -15.31 -4.24 16.01
CA GLY A 89 -16.26 -3.75 15.01
C GLY A 89 -15.84 -3.92 13.55
N TYR A 90 -14.76 -4.66 13.30
CA TYR A 90 -14.42 -5.12 11.96
C TYR A 90 -15.32 -6.32 11.61
N GLN A 91 -15.69 -6.46 10.34
CA GLN A 91 -16.68 -7.44 9.94
C GLN A 91 -16.26 -8.20 8.68
N GLN A 92 -16.54 -9.50 8.66
CA GLN A 92 -16.59 -10.28 7.43
C GLN A 92 -17.91 -10.00 6.69
N SER A 93 -17.93 -10.25 5.38
CA SER A 93 -19.14 -10.16 4.57
C SER A 93 -19.06 -11.13 3.41
N GLU A 94 -20.17 -11.78 3.07
CA GLU A 94 -20.26 -12.66 1.89
C GLU A 94 -19.97 -11.92 0.57
N ALA A 95 -20.11 -10.58 0.58
CA ALA A 95 -19.78 -9.74 -0.57
C ALA A 95 -18.27 -9.43 -0.69
N LEU A 96 -17.47 -9.81 0.31
CA LEU A 96 -16.03 -9.60 0.37
C LEU A 96 -15.28 -10.91 0.14
N ALA A 97 -14.03 -10.80 -0.30
CA ALA A 97 -13.18 -11.98 -0.35
C ALA A 97 -12.80 -12.44 1.07
N ARG A 98 -12.49 -13.74 1.21
CA ARG A 98 -12.20 -14.37 2.51
C ARG A 98 -10.99 -13.78 3.24
N PHE A 99 -10.14 -13.04 2.56
CA PHE A 99 -8.97 -12.36 3.11
C PHE A 99 -9.22 -10.89 3.44
N GLN A 100 -10.49 -10.46 3.44
CA GLN A 100 -10.86 -9.06 3.65
C GLN A 100 -11.75 -8.92 4.88
N LEU A 101 -11.51 -7.85 5.64
CA LEU A 101 -12.48 -7.30 6.58
C LEU A 101 -12.98 -5.94 6.09
N GLN A 102 -14.13 -5.51 6.58
CA GLN A 102 -14.60 -4.13 6.42
C GLN A 102 -14.76 -3.44 7.77
N ARG A 103 -14.59 -2.11 7.75
CA ARG A 103 -14.87 -1.20 8.86
C ARG A 103 -15.62 0.03 8.33
N GLU A 104 -16.80 0.31 8.87
CA GLU A 104 -17.50 1.57 8.58
C GLU A 104 -16.95 2.67 9.49
N ILE A 105 -16.55 3.80 8.91
CA ILE A 105 -15.97 4.94 9.61
C ILE A 105 -16.90 6.13 9.42
N ASP A 106 -17.50 6.58 10.52
CA ASP A 106 -18.21 7.86 10.55
C ASP A 106 -17.19 8.99 10.79
N LEU A 107 -17.04 9.88 9.81
CA LEU A 107 -16.13 11.03 9.89
C LEU A 107 -16.72 12.20 10.70
N GLN A 108 -17.96 12.09 11.17
CA GLN A 108 -18.69 13.13 11.90
C GLN A 108 -18.83 14.43 11.10
N ASP A 109 -18.84 14.33 9.77
CA ASP A 109 -18.99 15.43 8.82
C ASP A 109 -20.46 15.63 8.38
N GLY A 110 -21.39 14.82 8.92
CA GLY A 110 -22.81 14.84 8.57
C GLY A 110 -23.17 14.05 7.32
N GLU A 111 -22.18 13.45 6.67
CA GLU A 111 -22.34 12.59 5.50
C GLU A 111 -22.40 11.11 5.89
N LYS A 112 -22.67 10.23 4.92
CA LYS A 112 -22.71 8.78 5.18
C LYS A 112 -21.33 8.25 5.62
N PRO A 113 -21.28 7.24 6.52
CA PRO A 113 -20.04 6.55 6.87
C PRO A 113 -19.31 6.01 5.64
N VAL A 114 -17.99 6.09 5.67
CA VAL A 114 -17.10 5.57 4.64
C VAL A 114 -16.75 4.14 5.01
N ARG A 115 -16.94 3.19 4.09
CA ARG A 115 -16.53 1.81 4.28
C ARG A 115 -15.08 1.62 3.84
N VAL A 116 -14.21 1.30 4.80
CA VAL A 116 -12.81 0.91 4.56
C VAL A 116 -12.73 -0.61 4.45
N ILE A 117 -12.02 -1.10 3.44
CA ILE A 117 -11.68 -2.51 3.27
C ILE A 117 -10.25 -2.74 3.75
N ILE A 118 -10.04 -3.81 4.51
CA ILE A 118 -8.76 -4.20 5.05
C ILE A 118 -8.38 -5.55 4.43
N ASP A 119 -7.35 -5.53 3.60
CA ASP A 119 -6.83 -6.71 2.90
C ASP A 119 -5.69 -7.33 3.72
N PHE A 120 -5.78 -8.64 3.98
CA PHE A 120 -4.79 -9.37 4.74
C PHE A 120 -3.91 -10.19 3.80
N LEU A 121 -2.65 -9.80 3.70
CA LEU A 121 -1.65 -10.37 2.81
C LEU A 121 -0.64 -11.22 3.59
N MET A 122 0.07 -12.07 2.87
CA MET A 122 1.24 -12.79 3.38
C MET A 122 2.22 -13.08 2.23
N PRO A 123 3.50 -13.36 2.52
CA PRO A 123 4.47 -13.78 1.52
C PRO A 123 3.99 -15.00 0.72
N ARG A 124 4.11 -14.96 -0.61
CA ARG A 124 3.62 -16.05 -1.48
C ARG A 124 4.20 -17.41 -1.13
N ASP A 125 5.49 -17.46 -0.83
CA ASP A 125 6.22 -18.71 -0.57
C ASP A 125 6.21 -19.11 0.90
N ALA A 126 5.55 -18.34 1.77
CA ALA A 126 5.47 -18.71 3.17
C ALA A 126 4.69 -20.02 3.38
N MET A 127 5.30 -20.85 4.21
CA MET A 127 4.78 -22.14 4.65
C MET A 127 4.05 -21.94 5.97
N VAL A 128 2.73 -21.78 5.92
CA VAL A 128 1.92 -21.69 7.15
C VAL A 128 1.85 -23.08 7.78
N SER A 129 2.27 -23.19 9.05
CA SER A 129 2.19 -24.46 9.75
C SER A 129 0.72 -24.84 9.98
N ASN A 130 0.34 -26.06 9.59
CA ASN A 130 -1.01 -26.60 9.84
C ASN A 130 -1.25 -27.04 11.30
N LYS A 131 -0.38 -26.65 12.23
CA LYS A 131 -0.37 -27.15 13.62
C LYS A 131 -1.05 -26.23 14.65
N GLY A 132 -1.58 -25.08 14.21
CA GLY A 132 -2.31 -24.15 15.07
C GLY A 132 -3.82 -24.42 15.17
N PRO A 133 -4.55 -23.72 16.05
CA PRO A 133 -6.01 -23.68 16.03
C PRO A 133 -6.50 -23.34 14.61
N LYS A 134 -7.66 -23.92 14.23
CA LYS A 134 -8.23 -23.72 12.90
C LYS A 134 -8.30 -22.22 12.61
N LEU A 135 -7.89 -21.83 11.40
CA LEU A 135 -8.19 -20.53 10.80
C LEU A 135 -9.63 -20.14 11.17
N ILE A 136 -9.86 -18.87 11.53
CA ILE A 136 -11.21 -18.34 11.74
C ILE A 136 -12.09 -18.82 10.59
N GLU A 137 -13.23 -19.40 10.92
CA GLU A 137 -14.10 -20.03 9.94
C GLU A 137 -14.45 -19.01 8.83
N GLY A 138 -14.23 -19.41 7.58
CA GLY A 138 -14.47 -18.53 6.44
C GLY A 138 -13.39 -17.46 6.19
N PHE A 139 -12.40 -17.27 7.08
CA PHE A 139 -11.29 -16.31 6.86
C PHE A 139 -10.07 -16.96 6.20
N ALA A 140 -9.26 -16.16 5.50
CA ALA A 140 -8.02 -16.55 4.84
C ALA A 140 -7.03 -15.38 4.81
N VAL A 141 -5.82 -15.63 4.30
CA VAL A 141 -4.82 -14.61 3.94
C VAL A 141 -4.48 -14.76 2.47
N GLN A 142 -4.25 -13.65 1.78
CA GLN A 142 -3.87 -13.66 0.37
C GLN A 142 -2.35 -13.71 0.22
N LYS A 143 -1.87 -14.73 -0.48
CA LYS A 143 -0.47 -14.85 -0.88
C LYS A 143 -0.12 -13.83 -1.97
N ALA A 144 0.87 -12.97 -1.69
CA ALA A 144 1.31 -11.89 -2.57
C ALA A 144 2.81 -11.96 -2.87
N ASP A 145 3.19 -11.57 -4.09
CA ASP A 145 4.60 -11.46 -4.50
C ASP A 145 5.24 -10.22 -3.89
N GLY A 146 6.46 -10.35 -3.36
CA GLY A 146 7.20 -9.26 -2.71
C GLY A 146 6.73 -8.94 -1.28
N ALA A 147 5.69 -9.59 -0.76
CA ALA A 147 5.24 -9.42 0.62
C ALA A 147 6.29 -9.87 1.66
N ASP A 148 7.22 -10.75 1.29
CA ASP A 148 8.41 -11.03 2.10
C ASP A 148 9.22 -9.75 2.41
N LEU A 149 9.31 -8.82 1.45
CA LEU A 149 10.00 -7.54 1.62
C LEU A 149 9.24 -6.60 2.56
N GLY A 150 7.91 -6.65 2.56
CA GLY A 150 7.08 -5.83 3.43
C GLY A 150 7.38 -6.09 4.91
N VAL A 151 7.44 -7.36 5.27
CA VAL A 151 7.77 -7.81 6.64
C VAL A 151 9.26 -7.58 6.97
N ALA A 152 10.17 -7.89 6.03
CA ALA A 152 11.61 -7.81 6.26
C ALA A 152 12.15 -6.36 6.32
N TYR A 153 11.59 -5.45 5.54
CA TYR A 153 12.05 -4.07 5.39
C TYR A 153 10.94 -3.09 5.79
N GLN A 154 10.80 -2.91 7.09
CA GLN A 154 9.80 -2.05 7.71
C GLN A 154 10.42 -1.02 8.66
N GLU A 155 9.71 0.08 8.85
CA GLU A 155 10.00 1.09 9.86
C GLU A 155 8.78 1.36 10.74
N ILE A 156 9.03 1.67 12.01
CA ILE A 156 7.96 2.02 12.96
C ILE A 156 7.79 3.54 12.94
N ILE A 157 6.62 3.98 12.47
CA ILE A 157 6.25 5.38 12.48
C ILE A 157 5.19 5.65 13.54
N GLU A 158 5.03 6.93 13.87
CA GLU A 158 3.95 7.41 14.73
C GLU A 158 2.84 8.02 13.88
N VAL A 159 1.61 7.51 14.03
CA VAL A 159 0.43 8.01 13.33
C VAL A 159 -0.54 8.57 14.35
N ALA A 160 -0.98 9.81 14.13
CA ALA A 160 -2.03 10.45 14.91
C ALA A 160 -3.28 10.69 14.04
N GLY A 161 -4.45 10.58 14.66
CA GLY A 161 -5.72 10.81 13.98
C GLY A 161 -6.95 10.57 14.87
N PRO A 162 -8.14 10.78 14.33
CA PRO A 162 -9.40 10.51 15.02
C PRO A 162 -9.63 9.01 15.17
N MET A 163 -10.20 8.60 16.30
CA MET A 163 -10.70 7.24 16.51
C MET A 163 -12.12 7.11 15.96
N PRO A 164 -12.50 5.95 15.39
CA PRO A 164 -13.87 5.74 14.89
C PRO A 164 -14.94 5.86 15.97
N THR A 165 -14.58 5.60 17.24
CA THR A 165 -15.47 5.73 18.41
C THR A 165 -15.42 7.13 19.07
N GLY A 166 -14.78 8.10 18.43
CA GLY A 166 -14.60 9.45 18.93
C GLY A 166 -13.29 9.68 19.70
N GLY A 167 -12.88 10.94 19.79
CA GLY A 167 -11.57 11.34 20.35
C GLY A 167 -10.44 11.21 19.32
N THR A 168 -9.22 11.57 19.75
CA THR A 168 -7.99 11.41 18.96
C THR A 168 -7.04 10.47 19.66
N ASN A 169 -6.22 9.75 18.88
CA ASN A 169 -5.20 8.86 19.41
C ASN A 169 -3.91 8.98 18.59
N ARG A 170 -2.82 8.48 19.17
CA ARG A 170 -1.49 8.44 18.59
C ARG A 170 -0.91 7.05 18.82
N VAL A 171 -0.64 6.34 17.74
CA VAL A 171 -0.19 4.95 17.76
C VAL A 171 1.13 4.80 17.02
N ARG A 172 1.87 3.75 17.37
CA ARG A 172 3.07 3.34 16.63
C ARG A 172 2.75 2.10 15.81
N ILE A 173 2.95 2.18 14.51
CA ILE A 173 2.65 1.12 13.55
C ILE A 173 3.84 0.90 12.63
N ALA A 174 3.99 -0.33 12.17
CA ALA A 174 4.96 -0.71 11.17
C ALA A 174 4.44 -0.41 9.77
N VAL A 175 5.28 0.19 8.92
CA VAL A 175 5.01 0.48 7.51
C VAL A 175 6.21 -0.02 6.71
N CYS A 176 5.98 -0.63 5.54
CA CYS A 176 7.11 -1.07 4.72
C CYS A 176 7.86 0.14 4.17
N THR A 177 9.17 0.01 4.08
CA THR A 177 10.04 1.07 3.54
C THR A 177 9.71 1.36 2.07
N ILE A 178 10.04 2.55 1.58
CA ILE A 178 9.82 2.91 0.17
C ILE A 178 10.52 1.95 -0.83
N PRO A 179 11.76 1.49 -0.60
CA PRO A 179 12.37 0.45 -1.43
C PRO A 179 11.53 -0.84 -1.53
N ALA A 180 11.03 -1.35 -0.40
CA ALA A 180 10.19 -2.55 -0.37
C ALA A 180 8.87 -2.32 -1.11
N PHE A 181 8.23 -1.17 -0.85
CA PHE A 181 7.04 -0.74 -1.56
C PHE A 181 7.24 -0.70 -3.09
N LEU A 182 8.36 -0.14 -3.57
CA LEU A 182 8.67 -0.09 -5.00
C LEU A 182 8.80 -1.50 -5.59
N ALA A 183 9.55 -2.40 -4.94
CA ALA A 183 9.67 -3.78 -5.41
C ALA A 183 8.30 -4.49 -5.45
N MET A 184 7.49 -4.36 -4.40
CA MET A 184 6.12 -4.89 -4.36
C MET A 184 5.24 -4.33 -5.48
N LYS A 185 5.36 -3.03 -5.77
CA LYS A 185 4.63 -2.39 -6.88
C LYS A 185 5.09 -2.89 -8.24
N GLY A 186 6.35 -3.24 -8.41
CA GLY A 186 6.83 -3.91 -9.62
C GLY A 186 6.07 -5.20 -9.93
N HIS A 187 5.86 -6.05 -8.92
CA HIS A 187 5.05 -7.26 -9.05
C HIS A 187 3.58 -6.96 -9.37
N ALA A 188 2.98 -5.97 -8.70
CA ALA A 188 1.61 -5.56 -8.97
C ALA A 188 1.42 -5.03 -10.41
N LEU A 189 2.35 -4.20 -10.88
CA LEU A 189 2.35 -3.61 -12.22
C LEU A 189 2.38 -4.66 -13.35
N ASP A 190 3.03 -5.80 -13.12
CA ASP A 190 3.03 -6.90 -14.09
C ASP A 190 1.78 -7.77 -14.00
N GLY A 191 1.28 -8.00 -12.79
CA GLY A 191 0.19 -8.93 -12.54
C GLY A 191 -1.23 -8.39 -12.75
N ARG A 192 -1.44 -7.06 -12.80
CA ARG A 192 -2.79 -6.48 -12.94
C ARG A 192 -2.84 -5.19 -13.74
N LYS A 193 -4.02 -4.92 -14.33
CA LYS A 193 -4.32 -3.67 -15.03
C LYS A 193 -4.92 -2.64 -14.06
N LYS A 194 -4.08 -1.89 -13.36
CA LYS A 194 -4.50 -0.78 -12.47
C LYS A 194 -3.54 0.40 -12.64
N GLU A 195 -3.99 1.46 -13.32
CA GLU A 195 -3.13 2.58 -13.72
C GLU A 195 -2.48 3.29 -12.53
N LYS A 196 -3.15 3.31 -11.37
CA LYS A 196 -2.60 3.83 -10.11
C LYS A 196 -1.27 3.20 -9.73
N ASP A 197 -1.01 1.93 -10.02
CA ASP A 197 0.25 1.29 -9.61
C ASP A 197 1.47 1.96 -10.26
N ALA A 198 1.33 2.46 -11.50
CA ALA A 198 2.39 3.19 -12.18
C ALA A 198 2.57 4.58 -11.57
N TYR A 199 1.46 5.24 -11.21
CA TYR A 199 1.46 6.52 -10.50
C TYR A 199 2.15 6.39 -9.14
N ASP A 200 1.83 5.35 -8.38
CA ASP A 200 2.40 5.09 -7.05
C ASP A 200 3.93 4.90 -7.11
N VAL A 201 4.45 4.18 -8.12
CA VAL A 201 5.90 4.02 -8.37
C VAL A 201 6.54 5.37 -8.68
N TYR A 202 6.01 6.10 -9.65
CA TYR A 202 6.53 7.40 -10.02
C TYR A 202 6.48 8.38 -8.84
N TYR A 203 5.37 8.45 -8.11
CA TYR A 203 5.20 9.33 -6.96
C TYR A 203 6.26 9.05 -5.90
N ALA A 204 6.48 7.77 -5.57
CA ALA A 204 7.45 7.39 -4.54
C ALA A 204 8.87 7.79 -4.92
N ILE A 205 9.28 7.61 -6.18
CA ILE A 205 10.62 8.01 -6.67
C ILE A 205 10.74 9.54 -6.69
N ARG A 206 9.74 10.22 -7.24
CA ARG A 206 9.72 11.68 -7.42
C ARG A 206 9.75 12.45 -6.11
N ASN A 207 9.12 11.91 -5.07
CA ASN A 207 8.97 12.54 -3.76
C ASN A 207 9.87 11.92 -2.69
N TYR A 208 10.79 11.02 -3.05
CA TYR A 208 11.74 10.52 -2.06
C TYR A 208 12.68 11.63 -1.60
N SER A 209 12.87 11.76 -0.29
CA SER A 209 13.77 12.75 0.28
C SER A 209 15.21 12.51 -0.18
N GLY A 210 15.85 13.55 -0.73
CA GLY A 210 17.19 13.44 -1.35
C GLY A 210 17.16 13.03 -2.82
N GLY A 211 15.98 12.80 -3.40
CA GLY A 211 15.78 12.56 -4.83
C GLY A 211 16.27 11.20 -5.32
N THR A 212 16.36 11.09 -6.65
CA THR A 212 16.60 9.85 -7.40
C THR A 212 17.83 9.05 -6.94
N MET A 213 18.95 9.74 -6.66
CA MET A 213 20.17 9.07 -6.20
C MET A 213 20.01 8.49 -4.79
N ALA A 214 19.29 9.19 -3.90
CA ALA A 214 19.08 8.73 -2.53
C ALA A 214 18.16 7.50 -2.49
N ILE A 215 17.09 7.49 -3.30
CA ILE A 215 16.23 6.30 -3.39
C ILE A 215 16.94 5.12 -4.06
N ALA A 216 17.79 5.37 -5.07
CA ALA A 216 18.60 4.30 -5.66
C ALA A 216 19.54 3.68 -4.62
N GLU A 217 20.22 4.48 -3.81
CA GLU A 217 21.08 3.96 -2.74
C GLU A 217 20.28 3.17 -1.69
N ALA A 218 19.11 3.68 -1.28
CA ALA A 218 18.23 2.99 -0.35
C ALA A 218 17.69 1.65 -0.90
N CYS A 219 17.61 1.49 -2.23
CA CYS A 219 17.18 0.25 -2.87
C CYS A 219 18.29 -0.81 -2.98
N ARG A 220 19.57 -0.46 -2.78
CA ARG A 220 20.69 -1.41 -2.96
C ARG A 220 20.57 -2.70 -2.14
N PRO A 221 20.18 -2.68 -0.85
CA PRO A 221 20.08 -3.91 -0.07
C PRO A 221 19.06 -4.91 -0.65
N LEU A 222 18.02 -4.42 -1.34
CA LEU A 222 16.98 -5.26 -1.93
C LEU A 222 17.42 -5.90 -3.26
N LEU A 223 18.59 -5.55 -3.80
CA LEU A 223 19.14 -6.24 -4.98
C LEU A 223 19.64 -7.66 -4.65
N ASP A 224 19.98 -7.91 -3.38
CA ASP A 224 20.38 -9.24 -2.89
C ASP A 224 19.15 -10.13 -2.60
N GLU A 225 17.96 -9.54 -2.52
CA GLU A 225 16.69 -10.24 -2.33
C GLU A 225 16.06 -10.63 -3.67
N ALA A 226 15.72 -11.91 -3.83
CA ALA A 226 15.18 -12.43 -5.08
C ALA A 226 13.87 -11.73 -5.51
N SER A 227 12.98 -11.47 -4.55
CA SER A 227 11.73 -10.72 -4.75
C SER A 227 11.99 -9.24 -5.03
N GLY A 228 13.03 -8.65 -4.44
CA GLY A 228 13.44 -7.26 -4.60
C GLY A 228 13.94 -6.97 -6.01
N ILE A 229 14.97 -7.70 -6.45
CA ILE A 229 15.52 -7.57 -7.81
C ILE A 229 14.47 -7.89 -8.88
N ALA A 230 13.61 -8.89 -8.65
CA ALA A 230 12.53 -9.21 -9.58
C ALA A 230 11.53 -8.04 -9.70
N GLY A 231 11.11 -7.45 -8.58
CA GLY A 231 10.21 -6.30 -8.56
C GLY A 231 10.78 -5.11 -9.33
N PHE A 232 12.04 -4.75 -9.09
CA PHE A 232 12.68 -3.63 -9.81
C PHE A 232 12.83 -3.89 -11.31
N LYS A 233 13.14 -5.13 -11.73
CA LYS A 233 13.19 -5.51 -13.15
C LYS A 233 11.81 -5.46 -13.82
N LEU A 234 10.73 -5.74 -13.08
CA LEU A 234 9.38 -5.58 -13.61
C LEU A 234 9.05 -4.10 -13.83
N ILE A 235 9.48 -3.20 -12.92
CA ILE A 235 9.36 -1.74 -13.16
C ILE A 235 10.15 -1.34 -14.41
N ASP A 236 11.40 -1.78 -14.53
CA ASP A 236 12.24 -1.54 -15.71
C ASP A 236 11.51 -1.93 -17.01
N ALA A 237 10.97 -3.14 -17.08
CA ALA A 237 10.22 -3.60 -18.25
C ALA A 237 8.95 -2.78 -18.55
N LYS A 238 8.24 -2.27 -17.52
CA LYS A 238 7.03 -1.45 -17.73
C LYS A 238 7.34 0.01 -18.07
N PHE A 239 8.53 0.50 -17.74
CA PHE A 239 9.00 1.86 -17.99
C PHE A 239 10.15 1.90 -19.01
N ASP A 240 10.18 0.94 -19.95
CA ASP A 240 11.24 0.81 -20.98
C ASP A 240 11.36 2.07 -21.86
N THR A 241 10.23 2.57 -22.34
CA THR A 241 10.15 3.76 -23.20
C THR A 241 9.07 4.73 -22.73
N LEU A 242 9.09 5.96 -23.23
CA LEU A 242 8.05 6.97 -22.97
C LEU A 242 6.64 6.46 -23.31
N GLU A 243 6.49 5.59 -24.31
CA GLU A 243 5.21 5.01 -24.75
C GLU A 243 4.91 3.64 -24.12
N SER A 244 5.71 3.22 -23.13
CA SER A 244 5.49 1.97 -22.43
C SER A 244 4.32 2.06 -21.44
N TYR A 245 3.85 0.90 -20.99
CA TYR A 245 2.68 0.79 -20.14
C TYR A 245 2.75 1.68 -18.89
N GLY A 246 3.90 1.77 -18.23
CA GLY A 246 4.09 2.57 -17.01
C GLY A 246 3.81 4.05 -17.22
N PRO A 247 4.62 4.77 -18.03
CA PRO A 247 4.42 6.21 -18.26
C PRO A 247 3.01 6.54 -18.81
N THR A 248 2.50 5.76 -19.77
CA THR A 248 1.16 5.98 -20.32
C THR A 248 0.07 5.75 -19.27
N SER A 249 0.26 4.79 -18.34
CA SER A 249 -0.67 4.60 -17.23
C SER A 249 -0.67 5.79 -16.28
N VAL A 250 0.49 6.39 -15.98
CA VAL A 250 0.56 7.62 -15.18
C VAL A 250 -0.24 8.74 -15.85
N ARG A 251 0.00 8.96 -17.16
CA ARG A 251 -0.74 9.94 -17.96
C ARG A 251 -2.25 9.75 -17.86
N ASN A 252 -2.72 8.53 -18.14
CA ASN A 252 -4.15 8.23 -18.13
C ASN A 252 -4.77 8.42 -16.75
N PHE A 253 -4.05 8.01 -15.70
CA PHE A 253 -4.53 8.09 -14.32
C PHE A 253 -4.79 9.53 -13.87
N VAL A 254 -3.95 10.48 -14.28
CA VAL A 254 -4.05 11.89 -13.88
C VAL A 254 -4.83 12.77 -14.87
N ALA A 255 -5.13 12.27 -16.07
CA ALA A 255 -5.69 13.06 -17.19
C ALA A 255 -7.01 13.79 -16.86
N GLU A 256 -7.83 13.23 -15.98
CA GLU A 256 -9.15 13.77 -15.62
C GLU A 256 -9.15 14.52 -14.27
N THR A 257 -7.98 14.90 -13.76
CA THR A 257 -7.87 15.51 -12.43
C THR A 257 -7.52 16.99 -12.48
N ASP A 258 -8.14 17.78 -11.61
CA ASP A 258 -7.69 19.15 -11.32
C ASP A 258 -6.33 19.17 -10.58
N VAL A 259 -5.82 17.98 -10.21
CA VAL A 259 -4.53 17.71 -9.54
C VAL A 259 -3.33 17.97 -10.46
N LEU A 260 -3.57 18.45 -11.69
CA LEU A 260 -2.52 18.68 -12.66
C LEU A 260 -1.41 19.65 -12.19
N ASP A 261 -1.55 20.40 -11.09
CA ASP A 261 -0.49 21.26 -10.54
C ASP A 261 0.19 22.13 -11.62
N GLY A 262 -0.61 22.60 -12.57
CA GLY A 262 -0.15 23.36 -13.75
C GLY A 262 0.51 22.56 -14.88
N ARG A 263 0.74 21.25 -14.72
CA ARG A 263 1.29 20.32 -15.73
C ARG A 263 0.19 19.69 -16.59
N SER A 264 0.46 19.50 -17.86
CA SER A 264 -0.34 18.69 -18.79
C SER A 264 -0.13 17.20 -18.57
N ALA A 265 -1.08 16.36 -19.01
CA ALA A 265 -0.95 14.90 -18.90
C ALA A 265 0.32 14.36 -19.62
N ASP A 266 0.76 15.01 -20.69
CA ASP A 266 1.98 14.64 -21.42
C ASP A 266 3.25 15.02 -20.61
N GLU A 267 3.24 16.15 -19.88
CA GLU A 267 4.32 16.49 -18.94
C GLU A 267 4.42 15.49 -17.79
N TRP A 268 3.29 14.97 -17.30
CA TRP A 268 3.27 13.88 -16.32
C TRP A 268 3.86 12.58 -16.89
N GLN A 269 3.54 12.23 -18.14
CA GLN A 269 4.14 11.07 -18.82
C GLN A 269 5.66 11.21 -18.91
N GLN A 270 6.13 12.38 -19.35
CA GLN A 270 7.54 12.68 -19.54
C GLN A 270 8.33 12.66 -18.23
N ASP A 271 7.79 13.28 -17.17
CA ASP A 271 8.41 13.26 -15.84
C ASP A 271 8.39 11.85 -15.26
N ALA A 272 7.28 11.10 -15.38
CA ALA A 272 7.21 9.73 -14.91
C ALA A 272 8.27 8.82 -15.54
N PHE A 273 8.42 8.89 -16.86
CA PHE A 273 9.50 8.18 -17.55
C PHE A 273 10.88 8.64 -17.06
N GLY A 274 11.13 9.96 -17.04
CA GLY A 274 12.44 10.51 -16.69
C GLY A 274 12.90 10.18 -15.26
N GLN A 275 12.00 10.25 -14.28
CA GLN A 275 12.31 9.92 -12.88
C GLN A 275 12.64 8.44 -12.70
N VAL A 276 11.83 7.56 -13.29
CA VAL A 276 12.01 6.11 -13.18
C VAL A 276 13.27 5.67 -13.93
N ASP A 277 13.51 6.21 -15.13
CA ASP A 277 14.72 5.95 -15.92
C ASP A 277 15.98 6.38 -15.18
N ALA A 278 16.00 7.60 -14.63
CA ALA A 278 17.14 8.09 -13.84
C ALA A 278 17.37 7.24 -12.58
N TRP A 279 16.31 6.77 -11.92
CA TRP A 279 16.40 5.88 -10.76
C TRP A 279 16.99 4.52 -11.12
N LEU A 280 16.50 3.89 -12.19
CA LEU A 280 16.99 2.59 -12.66
C LEU A 280 18.46 2.64 -13.09
N ARG A 281 18.87 3.73 -13.76
CA ARG A 281 20.29 3.98 -14.10
C ARG A 281 21.16 4.14 -12.85
N ALA A 282 20.71 4.93 -11.88
CA ALA A 282 21.43 5.12 -10.61
C ALA A 282 21.55 3.81 -9.80
N LEU A 283 20.53 2.94 -9.89
CA LEU A 283 20.54 1.61 -9.28
C LEU A 283 21.41 0.60 -10.04
N GLY A 284 21.83 0.92 -11.27
CA GLY A 284 22.64 0.04 -12.13
C GLY A 284 21.84 -1.07 -12.82
N LEU A 285 20.53 -0.89 -12.97
CA LEU A 285 19.64 -1.83 -13.68
C LEU A 285 19.42 -1.45 -15.14
N ARG A 286 19.86 -0.25 -15.56
CA ARG A 286 19.69 0.28 -16.92
C ARG A 286 20.93 1.08 -17.35
N ASP A 287 21.32 0.89 -18.61
CA ASP A 287 22.49 1.52 -19.24
C ASP A 287 22.20 2.90 -19.81
#